data_AF-A0A0Q0DKZ7-F1
#
_entry.id   AF-A0A0Q0DKZ7-F1
#
_cell.length_a   1.000
_cell.length_b   1.000
_cell.length_c   1.000
_cell.angle_alpha   90.00
_cell.angle_beta   90.00
_cell.angle_gamma   90.00
#
_symmetry.space_group_name_H-M   'P 1'
#
loop_
_entity.id
_entity.type
_entity.pdbx_description
1 polymer ?
#
loop_
_entity_poly.entity_id
_entity_poly.type
_entity_poly.pdbx_seq_one_letter_code
_entity_poly.pdbx_strand_id
1 'polypeptide(L)'
;DERAVYLAIVKRYVAQFLPEKRYLSAEVRFGVNGHTFVARSTKVTQPGWTAQVTEENEQDEDASDAAEVASPFDALADLKVGDAG
;
A
#
# COMPACT_ATOMS: atom_id res chain seq x y z
N ASP A 1 19.32 -17.18 18.92
CA ASP A 1 18.68 -17.96 17.84
C ASP A 1 17.31 -18.52 18.20
N GLU A 2 17.16 -19.33 19.24
CA GLU A 2 15.84 -19.93 19.59
C GLU A 2 14.74 -18.91 19.88
N ARG A 3 15.05 -17.83 20.63
CA ARG A 3 14.08 -16.77 20.93
C ARG A 3 13.56 -16.07 19.67
N ALA A 4 14.42 -15.83 18.68
CA ALA A 4 14.02 -15.18 17.43
C ALA A 4 13.09 -16.08 16.62
N VAL A 5 13.42 -17.37 16.52
CA VAL A 5 12.57 -18.37 15.86
C VAL A 5 11.22 -18.49 16.58
N TYR A 6 11.23 -18.55 17.91
CA TYR A 6 9.99 -18.59 18.71
C TYR A 6 9.10 -17.37 18.44
N LEU A 7 9.67 -16.17 18.44
CA LEU A 7 8.90 -14.94 18.19
C LEU A 7 8.33 -14.89 16.77
N ALA A 8 9.08 -15.33 15.76
CA ALA A 8 8.59 -15.42 14.39
C ALA A 8 7.39 -16.39 14.27
N ILE A 9 7.47 -17.55 14.95
CA ILE A 9 6.36 -18.53 14.99
C ILE A 9 5.13 -17.91 15.68
N VAL A 10 5.33 -17.24 16.82
CA VAL A 10 4.23 -16.59 17.55
C VAL A 10 3.56 -15.50 16.70
N LYS A 11 4.35 -14.62 16.06
CA LYS A 11 3.84 -13.58 15.16
C LYS A 11 3.02 -14.18 14.02
N ARG A 12 3.54 -15.24 13.38
CA ARG A 12 2.84 -15.94 12.30
C ARG A 12 1.56 -16.63 12.77
N TYR A 13 1.54 -17.15 13.99
CA TYR A 13 0.34 -17.74 14.57
C TYR A 13 -0.72 -16.69 14.87
N VAL A 14 -0.34 -15.59 15.53
CA VAL A 14 -1.26 -14.48 15.84
C VAL A 14 -1.84 -13.88 14.55
N ALA A 15 -1.04 -13.72 13.50
CA ALA A 15 -1.46 -13.20 12.21
C ALA A 15 -2.63 -13.99 11.57
N GLN A 16 -2.78 -15.29 11.85
CA GLN A 16 -3.87 -16.12 11.31
C GLN A 16 -5.26 -15.73 11.84
N PHE A 17 -5.31 -15.02 12.97
CA PHE A 17 -6.54 -14.58 13.61
C PHE A 17 -6.82 -13.09 13.40
N LEU A 18 -5.91 -12.37 12.75
CA LEU A 18 -6.09 -10.97 12.39
C LEU A 18 -6.93 -10.87 11.11
N PRO A 19 -7.67 -9.76 10.93
CA PRO A 19 -8.46 -9.54 9.72
C PRO A 19 -7.57 -9.42 8.48
N GLU A 20 -8.17 -9.61 7.31
CA GLU A 20 -7.49 -9.42 6.02
C GLU A 20 -7.02 -7.98 5.80
N LYS A 21 -5.91 -7.83 5.05
CA LYS A 21 -5.43 -6.53 4.59
C LYS A 21 -6.44 -5.94 3.61
N ARG A 22 -6.83 -4.68 3.83
CA ARG A 22 -7.70 -3.91 2.93
C ARG A 22 -6.95 -2.73 2.34
N TYR A 23 -7.24 -2.44 1.08
CA TYR A 23 -6.69 -1.33 0.35
C TYR A 23 -7.75 -0.74 -0.59
N LEU A 24 -7.59 0.53 -0.91
CA LEU A 24 -8.24 1.17 -2.05
C LEU A 24 -7.28 1.14 -3.23
N SER A 25 -7.84 1.04 -4.44
CA SER A 25 -7.09 1.08 -5.69
C SER A 25 -7.63 2.19 -6.57
N ALA A 26 -6.74 3.04 -7.08
CA ALA A 26 -7.03 4.08 -8.05
C ALA A 26 -6.39 3.68 -9.39
N GLU A 27 -7.15 3.73 -10.47
CA GLU A 27 -6.65 3.58 -11.84
C GLU A 27 -7.20 4.73 -12.69
N VAL A 28 -6.31 5.45 -13.36
CA VAL A 28 -6.65 6.53 -14.28
C VAL A 28 -6.06 6.23 -15.65
N ARG A 29 -6.84 6.49 -16.70
CA ARG A 29 -6.44 6.27 -18.09
C ARG A 29 -6.45 7.58 -18.86
N PHE A 30 -5.32 7.94 -19.46
CA PHE A 30 -5.15 9.15 -20.25
C PHE A 30 -5.03 8.80 -21.73
N GLY A 31 -5.87 9.42 -22.56
CA GLY A 31 -5.73 9.38 -24.03
C GLY A 31 -4.89 10.56 -24.50
N VAL A 32 -3.70 10.32 -25.04
CA VAL A 32 -2.79 11.36 -25.54
C VAL A 32 -2.30 10.98 -26.94
N ASN A 33 -2.59 11.81 -27.95
CA ASN A 33 -2.19 11.60 -29.35
C ASN A 33 -2.49 10.19 -29.89
N GLY A 34 -3.64 9.61 -29.51
CA GLY A 34 -4.04 8.26 -29.93
C GLY A 34 -3.43 7.12 -29.11
N HIS A 35 -2.58 7.42 -28.12
CA HIS A 35 -2.03 6.45 -27.17
C HIS A 35 -2.80 6.48 -25.85
N THR A 36 -2.89 5.33 -25.17
CA THR A 36 -3.49 5.22 -23.83
C THR A 36 -2.39 4.99 -22.80
N PHE A 37 -2.29 5.90 -21.83
CA PHE A 37 -1.45 5.76 -20.65
C PHE A 37 -2.31 5.37 -19.46
N VAL A 38 -1.79 4.50 -18.59
CA VAL A 38 -2.50 4.05 -17.40
C VAL A 38 -1.64 4.31 -16.18
N ALA A 39 -2.17 5.08 -15.23
CA ALA A 39 -1.58 5.28 -13.92
C ALA A 39 -2.39 4.47 -12.89
N ARG A 40 -1.71 3.75 -12.00
CA ARG A 40 -2.35 3.01 -10.90
C ARG A 40 -1.65 3.33 -9.59
N SER A 41 -2.43 3.40 -8.52
CA SER A 41 -1.91 3.50 -7.16
C SER A 41 -2.83 2.78 -6.19
N THR A 42 -2.29 2.32 -5.06
CA THR A 42 -3.05 1.68 -3.99
C THR A 42 -2.77 2.34 -2.65
N LYS A 43 -3.79 2.51 -1.82
CA LYS A 43 -3.68 3.02 -0.45
C LYS A 43 -4.19 1.98 0.52
N VAL A 44 -3.32 1.52 1.42
CA VAL A 44 -3.73 0.58 2.48
C VAL A 44 -4.67 1.31 3.42
N THR A 45 -5.87 0.77 3.61
CA THR A 45 -6.86 1.31 4.55
C THR A 45 -6.85 0.57 5.87
N GLN A 46 -6.55 -0.74 5.82
CA GLN A 46 -6.40 -1.57 7.00
C GLN A 46 -5.26 -2.56 6.75
N PRO A 47 -4.17 -2.52 7.53
CA PRO A 47 -3.05 -3.44 7.32
C PRO A 47 -3.41 -4.90 7.63
N GLY A 48 -4.37 -5.13 8.54
CA GLY A 48 -4.80 -6.50 8.89
C GLY A 48 -3.65 -7.34 9.43
N TRP A 49 -3.59 -8.61 9.04
CA TRP A 49 -2.52 -9.53 9.46
C TRP A 49 -1.11 -9.08 9.05
N THR A 50 -0.97 -8.24 8.02
CA THR A 50 0.38 -7.83 7.55
C THR A 50 1.10 -6.94 8.56
N ALA A 51 0.38 -6.29 9.48
CA ALA A 51 1.02 -5.51 10.54
C ALA A 51 2.02 -6.33 11.38
N GLN A 52 1.80 -7.64 11.54
CA GLN A 52 2.70 -8.52 12.30
C GLN A 52 3.90 -9.03 11.50
N VAL A 53 3.86 -8.89 10.17
CA VAL A 53 4.88 -9.41 9.23
C VAL A 53 5.75 -8.28 8.69
N THR A 54 5.19 -7.08 8.51
CA THR A 54 5.92 -5.90 8.01
C THR A 54 7.02 -5.46 8.98
N GLU A 55 6.84 -5.59 10.30
CA GLU A 55 7.90 -5.27 11.29
C GLU A 55 9.21 -6.07 11.09
N GLU A 56 9.21 -7.20 10.38
CA GLU A 56 10.42 -7.96 10.07
C GLU A 56 11.13 -7.45 8.79
N ASN A 57 10.44 -6.69 7.95
CA ASN A 57 10.89 -6.21 6.65
C ASN A 57 11.27 -4.72 6.64
N GLU A 58 11.19 -4.02 7.79
CA GLU A 58 11.48 -2.58 7.93
C GLU A 58 12.98 -2.23 7.86
N GLN A 59 13.69 -2.82 6.90
CA GLN A 59 14.86 -2.18 6.31
C GLN A 59 14.74 -1.93 4.81
N ASP A 60 13.69 -2.43 4.13
CA ASP A 60 13.49 -2.11 2.72
C ASP A 60 12.02 -1.81 2.39
N GLU A 61 11.86 -0.57 1.94
CA GLU A 61 10.80 -0.01 1.10
C GLU A 61 9.49 0.45 1.77
N ASP A 62 9.42 1.78 1.89
CA ASP A 62 8.24 2.63 1.97
C ASP A 62 7.68 2.98 3.37
N ALA A 63 8.59 3.18 4.33
CA ALA A 63 8.38 4.22 5.35
C ALA A 63 8.66 5.59 4.71
N SER A 64 7.81 6.04 3.77
CA SER A 64 7.86 7.43 3.32
C SER A 64 7.38 8.33 4.46
N ASP A 65 8.39 8.97 5.03
CA ASP A 65 8.37 10.03 6.01
C ASP A 65 7.27 11.06 5.75
N ALA A 66 6.70 11.55 6.84
CA ALA A 66 5.60 12.49 6.89
C ALA A 66 6.01 13.90 6.40
N ALA A 67 6.11 14.06 5.08
CA ALA A 67 5.96 15.36 4.43
C ALA A 67 4.60 15.39 3.73
N GLU A 68 3.87 16.50 3.83
CA GLU A 68 2.58 16.76 3.17
C GLU A 68 2.71 16.87 1.64
N VAL A 69 3.33 15.88 0.99
CA VAL A 69 3.20 15.63 -0.43
C VAL A 69 1.99 14.74 -0.57
N ALA A 70 0.95 15.18 -1.30
CA ALA A 70 -0.22 14.38 -1.55
C ALA A 70 0.21 12.97 -2.02
N SER A 71 -0.23 11.93 -1.32
CA SER A 71 0.08 10.55 -1.70
C SER A 71 -0.30 10.34 -3.17
N PRO A 72 0.49 9.60 -3.98
CA PRO A 72 0.14 9.31 -5.37
C PRO A 72 -1.27 8.75 -5.53
N PHE A 73 -1.78 8.05 -4.51
CA PHE A 73 -3.18 7.63 -4.48
C PHE A 73 -4.16 8.80 -4.40
N ASP A 74 -3.93 9.75 -3.49
CA ASP A 74 -4.82 10.90 -3.30
C ASP A 74 -4.83 11.79 -4.54
N ALA A 75 -3.66 12.00 -5.16
CA ALA A 75 -3.53 12.71 -6.44
C ALA A 75 -4.34 12.03 -7.57
N LEU A 76 -4.29 10.69 -7.67
CA LEU A 76 -5.08 9.96 -8.68
C LEU A 76 -6.57 9.87 -8.33
N ALA A 77 -6.93 9.84 -7.04
CA ALA A 77 -8.31 9.76 -6.58
C ALA A 77 -9.08 11.08 -6.75
N ASP A 78 -8.37 12.21 -6.70
CA ASP A 78 -8.97 13.53 -6.86
C ASP A 78 -9.31 13.85 -8.33
N LEU A 79 -8.60 13.25 -9.29
CA LEU A 79 -8.84 13.45 -10.73
C LEU A 79 -10.27 13.12 -11.14
N LYS A 80 -10.81 13.92 -12.06
CA LYS A 80 -12.14 13.76 -12.66
C LYS A 80 -12.04 13.52 -14.16
N VAL A 81 -13.10 12.93 -14.71
CA VAL A 81 -13.21 12.71 -16.15
C VAL A 81 -13.25 14.06 -16.85
N GLY A 82 -12.30 14.28 -17.77
CA GLY A 82 -12.19 15.54 -18.52
C GLY A 82 -11.13 16.49 -17.97
N ASP A 83 -10.46 16.15 -16.87
CA ASP A 83 -9.29 16.91 -16.41
C ASP A 83 -8.19 16.88 -17.50
N ALA A 84 -7.62 18.05 -17.76
CA ALA A 84 -6.50 18.23 -18.69
C ALA A 84 -5.20 18.38 -17.89
N GLY A 85 -4.12 17.80 -18.42
CA GLY A 85 -2.76 17.94 -17.90
C GLY A 85 -2.03 19.14 -18.46
#